data_AF-A0A0C1NGW1-F1
#
_entry.id   AF-A0A0C1NGW1-F1
#
_cell.length_a   1.000
_cell.length_b   1.000
_cell.length_c   1.000
_cell.angle_alpha   90.00
_cell.angle_beta   90.00
_cell.angle_gamma   90.00
#
_symmetry.space_group_name_H-M   'P 1'
#
loop_
_entity.id
_entity.type
_entity.pdbx_description
1 polymer ?
#
loop_
_entity_poly.entity_id
_entity_poly.type
_entity_poly.pdbx_seq_one_letter_code
_entity_poly.pdbx_strand_id
1 'polypeptide(L)'
;MAIDLSTLTFTNRADLVPTSGTAEIFNTGIVNTLGGNDTLTGTGANNSSVFFQSAGITNSGTINTSNGNDTITATSDELFSGGSTNGGVLDNSGTIDTGSGDDVIRATGRIQPGSGSGSAINNTGSIKTGAGNDTISGVITGTGNFVGISNQESSTINTGSGDDTIIGTGPSTGLAGILNEGIINNDGGNDSIIGNGDLNGIVNRGIINTGNGDDSITGNATSSISDGGSGVLNSFGTINTGAGNDTIIGTGDIGIYNTPFLSSSNSIIDTGAGNDTIIGTGDIGIYNTPYNFSNSSNSSIINTGAGNDTVIGNGSSVGIYNDGIINTGTGNDTVDALNGGFSSFNPPDLGGVLPRFNGLGIVLLGDGDDVLKGFGTGRFDGEDDKDTLLLGTGQYTVSGITNADGFYTVNNGTTDMFVKNFEFIGSASDPAAAFSFNSVIGKTLTV
;
A
#
# COMPACT_ATOMS: atom_id res chain seq x y z
N MET A 1 35.38 -8.92 -12.08
CA MET A 1 35.27 -9.58 -13.40
C MET A 1 33.85 -9.36 -13.85
N ALA A 2 33.61 -9.09 -15.13
CA ALA A 2 32.26 -8.88 -15.65
C ALA A 2 31.95 -9.94 -16.72
N ILE A 3 30.72 -10.46 -16.72
CA ILE A 3 30.22 -11.47 -17.65
C ILE A 3 29.10 -10.85 -18.49
N ASP A 4 29.24 -10.93 -19.81
CA ASP A 4 28.15 -10.65 -20.75
C ASP A 4 27.30 -11.92 -20.93
N LEU A 5 26.10 -11.97 -20.37
CA LEU A 5 25.22 -13.14 -20.49
C LEU A 5 24.89 -13.47 -21.94
N SER A 6 24.80 -12.46 -22.81
CA SER A 6 24.41 -12.64 -24.22
C SER A 6 25.45 -13.39 -25.05
N THR A 7 26.65 -13.61 -24.49
CA THR A 7 27.74 -14.35 -25.12
C THR A 7 27.83 -15.81 -24.68
N LEU A 8 27.06 -16.21 -23.67
CA LEU A 8 27.06 -17.57 -23.14
C LEU A 8 26.15 -18.51 -23.95
N THR A 9 26.38 -19.80 -23.81
CA THR A 9 25.51 -20.85 -24.35
C THR A 9 24.96 -21.67 -23.20
N PHE A 10 23.65 -21.71 -23.09
CA PHE A 10 22.90 -22.42 -22.06
C PHE A 10 22.38 -23.77 -22.56
N THR A 11 21.91 -24.62 -21.65
CA THR A 11 21.51 -26.01 -21.89
C THR A 11 20.15 -26.30 -21.27
N ASN A 12 19.50 -27.42 -21.65
CA ASN A 12 18.25 -27.85 -21.01
C ASN A 12 18.49 -28.53 -19.64
N ARG A 13 19.46 -28.03 -18.86
CA ARG A 13 19.84 -28.53 -17.55
C ARG A 13 20.14 -27.31 -16.69
N ALA A 14 20.07 -27.48 -15.37
CA ALA A 14 20.49 -26.45 -14.42
C ALA A 14 21.87 -25.86 -14.78
N ASP A 15 21.84 -24.62 -15.23
CA ASP A 15 23.00 -23.81 -15.57
C ASP A 15 23.35 -22.86 -14.43
N LEU A 16 24.64 -22.59 -14.25
CA LEU A 16 25.15 -21.77 -13.17
C LEU A 16 26.09 -20.68 -13.72
N VAL A 17 25.73 -19.43 -13.45
CA VAL A 17 26.54 -18.26 -13.83
C VAL A 17 26.76 -17.35 -12.61
N PRO A 18 28.02 -17.02 -12.26
CA PRO A 18 29.27 -17.58 -12.78
C PRO A 18 29.46 -19.03 -12.33
N THR A 19 30.17 -19.84 -13.11
CA THR A 19 30.52 -21.22 -12.74
C THR A 19 31.48 -21.30 -11.55
N SER A 20 32.18 -20.21 -11.22
CA SER A 20 32.98 -20.05 -10.00
C SER A 20 33.28 -18.57 -9.71
N GLY A 21 33.48 -18.25 -8.42
CA GLY A 21 33.86 -16.91 -7.97
C GLY A 21 32.72 -15.89 -8.00
N THR A 22 33.08 -14.61 -8.01
CA THR A 22 32.16 -13.47 -8.04
C THR A 22 32.36 -12.67 -9.33
N ALA A 23 31.27 -12.35 -10.02
CA ALA A 23 31.33 -11.54 -11.23
C ALA A 23 30.14 -10.59 -11.28
N GLU A 24 30.38 -9.39 -11.81
CA GLU A 24 29.30 -8.54 -12.30
C GLU A 24 28.68 -9.19 -13.53
N ILE A 25 27.38 -9.05 -13.69
CA ILE A 25 26.66 -9.58 -14.83
C ILE A 25 26.04 -8.40 -15.58
N PHE A 26 26.27 -8.36 -16.89
CA PHE A 26 25.55 -7.46 -17.78
C PHE A 26 24.87 -8.23 -18.91
N ASN A 27 23.71 -7.74 -19.33
CA ASN A 27 23.01 -8.22 -20.51
C ASN A 27 22.51 -7.04 -21.34
N THR A 28 22.88 -7.03 -22.62
CA THR A 28 22.40 -6.05 -23.60
C THR A 28 21.70 -6.71 -24.80
N GLY A 29 21.66 -8.05 -24.82
CA GLY A 29 21.13 -8.85 -25.91
C GLY A 29 19.96 -9.72 -25.47
N ILE A 30 19.76 -10.85 -26.16
CA ILE A 30 18.74 -11.83 -25.80
C ILE A 30 19.44 -13.04 -25.19
N VAL A 31 19.08 -13.34 -23.95
CA VAL A 31 19.55 -14.49 -23.18
C VAL A 31 18.36 -15.42 -22.98
N ASN A 32 18.55 -16.69 -23.28
CA ASN A 32 17.60 -17.75 -23.00
C ASN A 32 18.37 -18.89 -22.34
N THR A 33 18.09 -19.16 -21.05
CA THR A 33 18.78 -20.23 -20.31
C THR A 33 18.22 -21.62 -20.62
N LEU A 34 17.13 -21.69 -21.40
CA LEU A 34 16.40 -22.91 -21.74
C LEU A 34 15.79 -23.53 -20.47
N GLY A 35 15.36 -24.80 -20.51
CA GLY A 35 14.75 -25.41 -19.32
C GLY A 35 15.81 -25.88 -18.30
N GLY A 36 15.46 -25.91 -17.03
CA GLY A 36 16.38 -26.26 -15.96
C GLY A 36 16.11 -25.40 -14.74
N ASN A 37 16.72 -25.72 -13.61
CA ASN A 37 16.69 -24.82 -12.45
C ASN A 37 17.98 -23.99 -12.51
N ASP A 38 17.91 -22.86 -13.18
CA ASP A 38 19.05 -22.05 -13.53
C ASP A 38 19.37 -21.03 -12.44
N THR A 39 20.65 -20.70 -12.29
CA THR A 39 21.12 -19.76 -11.26
C THR A 39 22.04 -18.71 -11.87
N LEU A 40 21.59 -17.46 -11.84
CA LEU A 40 22.35 -16.28 -12.26
C LEU A 40 22.69 -15.43 -11.04
N THR A 41 23.97 -15.35 -10.68
CA THR A 41 24.44 -14.57 -9.52
C THR A 41 25.41 -13.48 -9.96
N GLY A 42 24.97 -12.24 -9.87
CA GLY A 42 25.79 -11.05 -10.08
C GLY A 42 26.28 -10.44 -8.76
N THR A 43 27.56 -10.07 -8.69
CA THR A 43 28.16 -9.39 -7.55
C THR A 43 28.87 -8.13 -8.02
N GLY A 44 28.38 -6.97 -7.59
CA GLY A 44 28.95 -5.66 -7.87
C GLY A 44 30.36 -5.53 -7.30
N ALA A 45 31.29 -4.94 -8.06
CA ALA A 45 32.65 -4.72 -7.59
C ALA A 45 32.78 -3.39 -6.83
N ASN A 46 33.57 -3.41 -5.75
CA ASN A 46 33.97 -2.22 -5.00
C ASN A 46 35.05 -1.45 -5.78
N ASN A 47 34.67 -0.72 -6.84
CA ASN A 47 35.64 0.04 -7.62
C ASN A 47 35.44 1.55 -7.43
N SER A 48 36.14 2.10 -6.43
CA SER A 48 36.06 3.51 -6.00
C SER A 48 36.46 4.56 -7.07
N SER A 49 36.74 4.16 -8.32
CA SER A 49 37.24 5.06 -9.37
C SER A 49 36.33 5.21 -10.59
N VAL A 50 35.15 4.56 -10.64
CA VAL A 50 34.25 4.66 -11.81
C VAL A 50 32.83 4.93 -11.36
N PHE A 51 32.30 6.07 -11.79
CA PHE A 51 31.03 6.68 -11.37
C PHE A 51 29.73 5.87 -11.68
N PHE A 52 29.81 4.60 -12.13
CA PHE A 52 28.65 3.85 -12.65
C PHE A 52 28.57 2.34 -12.35
N GLN A 53 29.41 1.74 -11.50
CA GLN A 53 29.52 0.26 -11.47
C GLN A 53 29.58 -0.33 -10.06
N SER A 54 28.42 -0.49 -9.43
CA SER A 54 28.28 -1.38 -8.26
C SER A 54 27.02 -2.27 -8.35
N ALA A 55 26.35 -2.31 -9.50
CA ALA A 55 25.26 -3.25 -9.75
C ALA A 55 25.83 -4.67 -9.84
N GLY A 56 25.18 -5.62 -9.16
CA GLY A 56 25.47 -7.04 -9.36
C GLY A 56 25.01 -7.49 -10.74
N ILE A 57 23.82 -7.06 -11.15
CA ILE A 57 23.23 -7.38 -12.46
C ILE A 57 22.72 -6.09 -13.11
N THR A 58 23.14 -5.83 -14.35
CA THR A 58 22.58 -4.79 -15.21
C THR A 58 21.97 -5.42 -16.46
N ASN A 59 20.66 -5.28 -16.62
CA ASN A 59 19.93 -5.80 -17.77
C ASN A 59 19.30 -4.66 -18.58
N SER A 60 19.69 -4.54 -19.85
CA SER A 60 19.02 -3.69 -20.85
C SER A 60 18.50 -4.48 -22.05
N GLY A 61 18.70 -5.81 -22.04
CA GLY A 61 18.19 -6.75 -23.02
C GLY A 61 17.07 -7.62 -22.48
N THR A 62 16.98 -8.86 -22.94
CA THR A 62 16.05 -9.87 -22.42
C THR A 62 16.83 -10.97 -21.70
N ILE A 63 16.46 -11.28 -20.47
CA ILE A 63 16.83 -12.49 -19.75
C ILE A 63 15.57 -13.34 -19.67
N ASN A 64 15.58 -14.53 -20.27
CA ASN A 64 14.51 -15.51 -20.20
C ASN A 64 15.07 -16.80 -19.58
N THR A 65 14.49 -17.27 -18.47
CA THR A 65 14.90 -18.56 -17.86
C THR A 65 13.95 -19.73 -18.12
N SER A 66 12.87 -19.47 -18.87
CA SER A 66 11.96 -20.48 -19.41
C SER A 66 11.25 -21.33 -18.35
N ASN A 67 11.62 -22.60 -18.16
CA ASN A 67 10.87 -23.50 -17.27
C ASN A 67 11.83 -24.10 -16.26
N GLY A 68 11.43 -24.10 -15.01
CA GLY A 68 12.15 -24.64 -13.87
C GLY A 68 12.09 -23.66 -12.71
N ASN A 69 12.66 -24.04 -11.58
CA ASN A 69 12.69 -23.16 -10.41
C ASN A 69 14.00 -22.38 -10.46
N ASP A 70 13.95 -21.18 -11.04
CA ASP A 70 15.10 -20.38 -11.37
C ASP A 70 15.46 -19.37 -10.27
N THR A 71 16.71 -18.94 -10.26
CA THR A 71 17.20 -17.98 -9.28
C THR A 71 18.08 -16.92 -9.92
N ILE A 72 17.65 -15.66 -9.83
CA ILE A 72 18.43 -14.49 -10.23
C ILE A 72 18.79 -13.72 -8.95
N THR A 73 20.07 -13.69 -8.60
CA THR A 73 20.57 -13.00 -7.41
C THR A 73 21.55 -11.89 -7.81
N ALA A 74 21.27 -10.65 -7.43
CA ALA A 74 22.20 -9.54 -7.51
C ALA A 74 22.67 -9.13 -6.10
N THR A 75 23.97 -8.93 -5.92
CA THR A 75 24.56 -8.53 -4.64
C THR A 75 25.51 -7.36 -4.84
N SER A 76 25.58 -6.47 -3.87
CA SER A 76 26.57 -5.39 -3.85
C SER A 76 26.91 -5.02 -2.41
N ASP A 77 28.20 -5.06 -2.08
CA ASP A 77 28.69 -4.71 -0.73
C ASP A 77 28.89 -3.20 -0.54
N GLU A 78 28.96 -2.44 -1.63
CA GLU A 78 29.18 -0.99 -1.62
C GLU A 78 28.44 -0.28 -2.77
N LEU A 79 27.19 0.13 -2.52
CA LEU A 79 26.47 1.02 -3.43
C LEU A 79 27.04 2.45 -3.30
N PHE A 80 27.94 2.85 -4.20
CA PHE A 80 28.62 4.16 -4.13
C PHE A 80 27.74 5.32 -4.60
N SER A 81 27.49 6.25 -3.68
CA SER A 81 26.79 7.52 -3.86
C SER A 81 27.66 8.58 -4.55
N GLY A 82 27.90 8.41 -5.84
CA GLY A 82 28.79 9.25 -6.64
C GLY A 82 28.14 10.11 -7.72
N GLY A 83 26.81 10.19 -7.82
CA GLY A 83 26.17 11.13 -8.76
C GLY A 83 24.86 10.63 -9.37
N SER A 84 23.79 11.41 -9.16
CA SER A 84 22.58 11.64 -9.99
C SER A 84 21.86 10.47 -10.70
N THR A 85 22.26 9.21 -10.55
CA THR A 85 21.62 8.10 -11.26
C THR A 85 20.98 7.16 -10.27
N ASN A 86 19.66 7.00 -10.41
CA ASN A 86 18.82 6.04 -9.72
C ASN A 86 19.23 4.62 -10.15
N GLY A 87 20.36 4.13 -9.66
CA GLY A 87 20.86 2.78 -9.96
C GLY A 87 20.38 1.74 -8.95
N GLY A 88 20.20 0.51 -9.43
CA GLY A 88 19.85 -0.66 -8.61
C GLY A 88 21.04 -1.58 -8.37
N VAL A 89 20.97 -2.44 -7.32
CA VAL A 89 21.86 -3.61 -7.22
C VAL A 89 21.52 -4.60 -8.35
N LEU A 90 20.23 -4.81 -8.59
CA LEU A 90 19.69 -5.30 -9.84
C LEU A 90 19.09 -4.10 -10.58
N ASP A 91 19.71 -3.71 -11.68
CA ASP A 91 19.24 -2.60 -12.52
C ASP A 91 18.65 -3.16 -13.83
N ASN A 92 17.32 -3.14 -13.92
CA ASN A 92 16.57 -3.67 -15.06
C ASN A 92 15.93 -2.53 -15.85
N SER A 93 16.40 -2.33 -17.07
CA SER A 93 15.77 -1.48 -18.10
C SER A 93 15.23 -2.29 -19.29
N GLY A 94 15.48 -3.60 -19.30
CA GLY A 94 15.02 -4.53 -20.31
C GLY A 94 13.88 -5.42 -19.81
N THR A 95 13.94 -6.70 -20.15
CA THR A 95 12.99 -7.73 -19.67
C THR A 95 13.73 -8.81 -18.90
N ILE A 96 13.21 -9.18 -17.75
CA ILE A 96 13.52 -10.41 -17.02
C ILE A 96 12.23 -11.23 -17.02
N ASP A 97 12.29 -12.48 -17.46
CA ASP A 97 11.16 -13.39 -17.61
C ASP A 97 11.58 -14.78 -17.15
N THR A 98 11.19 -15.19 -15.93
CA THR A 98 11.64 -16.48 -15.39
C THR A 98 10.77 -17.66 -15.83
N GLY A 99 9.50 -17.41 -16.11
CA GLY A 99 8.65 -18.23 -16.95
C GLY A 99 7.73 -19.17 -16.16
N SER A 100 8.11 -20.40 -15.86
CA SER A 100 7.26 -21.29 -15.05
C SER A 100 8.08 -22.12 -14.09
N GLY A 101 7.64 -22.18 -12.84
CA GLY A 101 8.33 -22.79 -11.71
C GLY A 101 8.26 -21.85 -10.52
N ASP A 102 8.77 -22.27 -9.37
CA ASP A 102 8.84 -21.39 -8.20
C ASP A 102 10.15 -20.60 -8.28
N ASP A 103 10.08 -19.38 -8.81
CA ASP A 103 11.23 -18.57 -9.18
C ASP A 103 11.61 -17.55 -8.10
N VAL A 104 12.90 -17.20 -8.07
CA VAL A 104 13.42 -16.22 -7.11
C VAL A 104 14.24 -15.14 -7.80
N ILE A 105 13.78 -13.90 -7.73
CA ILE A 105 14.56 -12.72 -8.09
C ILE A 105 14.92 -11.96 -6.81
N ARG A 106 16.20 -11.89 -6.49
CA ARG A 106 16.68 -11.26 -5.25
C ARG A 106 17.78 -10.26 -5.53
N ALA A 107 17.68 -9.08 -4.94
CA ALA A 107 18.75 -8.11 -4.91
C ALA A 107 19.07 -7.68 -3.48
N THR A 108 20.35 -7.71 -3.10
CA THR A 108 20.81 -7.30 -1.76
C THR A 108 21.96 -6.33 -1.85
N GLY A 109 21.78 -5.13 -1.31
CA GLY A 109 22.77 -4.08 -1.27
C GLY A 109 23.14 -3.65 0.13
N ARG A 110 24.40 -3.28 0.30
CA ARG A 110 24.88 -2.52 1.47
C ARG A 110 25.39 -1.16 1.03
N ILE A 111 24.98 -0.13 1.78
CA ILE A 111 25.37 1.26 1.52
C ILE A 111 26.47 1.69 2.48
N GLN A 112 27.46 2.41 1.95
CA GLN A 112 28.40 3.17 2.78
C GLN A 112 27.81 4.53 3.19
N PRO A 113 28.15 5.07 4.38
CA PRO A 113 27.65 6.37 4.82
C PRO A 113 27.92 7.49 3.80
N GLY A 114 26.86 8.07 3.24
CA GLY A 114 26.96 9.10 2.19
C GLY A 114 25.59 9.55 1.67
N SER A 115 25.54 10.73 1.03
CA SER A 115 24.32 11.27 0.43
C SER A 115 24.08 10.65 -0.95
N GLY A 116 23.31 9.57 -1.00
CA GLY A 116 22.89 8.92 -2.25
C GLY A 116 21.41 8.51 -2.23
N SER A 117 20.90 8.22 -3.42
CA SER A 117 19.60 7.59 -3.67
C SER A 117 19.79 6.40 -4.60
N GLY A 118 18.91 5.41 -4.52
CA GLY A 118 18.96 4.19 -5.32
C GLY A 118 18.06 3.09 -4.74
N SER A 119 18.15 1.89 -5.29
CA SER A 119 17.36 0.76 -4.80
C SER A 119 18.10 -0.59 -4.84
N ALA A 120 17.56 -1.62 -4.18
CA ALA A 120 18.06 -2.98 -4.40
C ALA A 120 17.62 -3.47 -5.78
N ILE A 121 16.32 -3.41 -6.06
CA ILE A 121 15.77 -3.64 -7.40
C ILE A 121 15.36 -2.29 -7.98
N ASN A 122 15.98 -1.89 -9.09
CA ASN A 122 15.57 -0.75 -9.88
C ASN A 122 14.97 -1.27 -11.19
N ASN A 123 13.64 -1.20 -11.30
CA ASN A 123 12.94 -1.60 -12.50
C ASN A 123 12.45 -0.37 -13.27
N THR A 124 12.98 -0.21 -14.47
CA THR A 124 12.54 0.74 -15.51
C THR A 124 12.02 0.01 -16.75
N GLY A 125 12.05 -1.33 -16.74
CA GLY A 125 11.56 -2.21 -17.80
C GLY A 125 10.47 -3.16 -17.30
N SER A 126 10.62 -4.45 -17.58
CA SER A 126 9.68 -5.50 -17.18
C SER A 126 10.37 -6.62 -16.41
N ILE A 127 9.76 -7.02 -15.29
CA ILE A 127 10.07 -8.25 -14.57
C ILE A 127 8.82 -9.13 -14.59
N LYS A 128 8.99 -10.39 -15.00
CA LYS A 128 7.94 -11.39 -15.08
C LYS A 128 8.42 -12.68 -14.44
N THR A 129 7.66 -13.29 -13.55
CA THR A 129 8.03 -14.58 -12.97
C THR A 129 7.16 -15.74 -13.49
N GLY A 130 5.89 -15.47 -13.75
CA GLY A 130 5.07 -16.27 -14.65
C GLY A 130 4.13 -17.23 -13.93
N ALA A 131 4.43 -18.52 -13.83
CA ALA A 131 3.52 -19.44 -13.15
C ALA A 131 4.26 -20.28 -12.12
N GLY A 132 3.77 -20.34 -10.89
CA GLY A 132 4.43 -20.94 -9.74
C GLY A 132 4.38 -19.99 -8.56
N ASN A 133 4.93 -20.39 -7.42
CA ASN A 133 4.95 -19.53 -6.23
C ASN A 133 6.26 -18.74 -6.20
N ASP A 134 6.23 -17.53 -6.76
CA ASP A 134 7.43 -16.75 -7.04
C ASP A 134 7.78 -15.78 -5.92
N THR A 135 9.06 -15.39 -5.87
CA THR A 135 9.54 -14.40 -4.91
C THR A 135 10.41 -13.33 -5.58
N ILE A 136 10.00 -12.07 -5.45
CA ILE A 136 10.81 -10.90 -5.80
C ILE A 136 11.21 -10.16 -4.52
N SER A 137 12.51 -10.06 -4.23
CA SER A 137 13.00 -9.47 -2.98
C SER A 137 14.11 -8.46 -3.20
N GLY A 138 13.87 -7.20 -2.82
CA GLY A 138 14.87 -6.13 -2.82
C GLY A 138 15.19 -5.68 -1.39
N VAL A 139 16.42 -5.91 -0.93
CA VAL A 139 16.87 -5.55 0.42
C VAL A 139 18.07 -4.62 0.37
N ILE A 140 17.95 -3.46 0.99
CA ILE A 140 19.04 -2.51 1.18
C ILE A 140 19.31 -2.31 2.67
N THR A 141 20.59 -2.36 3.05
CA THR A 141 21.05 -2.07 4.42
C THR A 141 22.00 -0.87 4.43
N GLY A 142 22.07 -0.14 5.55
CA GLY A 142 22.95 1.03 5.72
C GLY A 142 22.20 2.31 6.07
N THR A 143 22.69 3.45 5.61
CA THR A 143 22.10 4.78 5.84
C THR A 143 22.02 5.56 4.52
N GLY A 144 20.89 6.18 4.24
CA GLY A 144 20.62 7.09 3.11
C GLY A 144 19.20 6.95 2.56
N ASN A 145 18.86 7.74 1.54
CA ASN A 145 17.52 7.80 0.93
C ASN A 145 17.32 6.71 -0.13
N PHE A 146 17.30 5.45 0.29
CA PHE A 146 17.18 4.30 -0.62
C PHE A 146 15.85 3.57 -0.47
N VAL A 147 15.53 2.76 -1.48
CA VAL A 147 14.31 1.95 -1.55
C VAL A 147 14.67 0.47 -1.68
N GLY A 148 13.88 -0.44 -1.11
CA GLY A 148 14.05 -1.88 -1.38
C GLY A 148 13.79 -2.21 -2.86
N ILE A 149 12.56 -1.97 -3.32
CA ILE A 149 12.15 -2.14 -4.72
C ILE A 149 11.61 -0.82 -5.26
N SER A 150 12.19 -0.34 -6.36
CA SER A 150 11.69 0.81 -7.12
C SER A 150 11.17 0.34 -8.47
N ASN A 151 9.87 0.41 -8.69
CA ASN A 151 9.20 0.13 -9.96
C ASN A 151 8.78 1.47 -10.58
N GLN A 152 9.59 2.00 -11.50
CA GLN A 152 9.43 3.36 -12.02
C GLN A 152 8.23 3.52 -12.97
N GLU A 153 7.92 4.75 -13.35
CA GLU A 153 6.88 5.06 -14.34
C GLU A 153 7.04 4.23 -15.62
N SER A 154 5.93 3.73 -16.16
CA SER A 154 5.87 2.85 -17.34
C SER A 154 6.56 1.48 -17.21
N SER A 155 7.06 1.12 -16.04
CA SER A 155 7.63 -0.21 -15.79
C SER A 155 6.58 -1.19 -15.23
N THR A 156 6.88 -2.49 -15.30
CA THR A 156 5.98 -3.54 -14.84
C THR A 156 6.71 -4.61 -14.05
N ILE A 157 6.16 -4.99 -12.91
CA ILE A 157 6.41 -6.25 -12.22
C ILE A 157 5.14 -7.08 -12.34
N ASN A 158 5.23 -8.28 -12.89
CA ASN A 158 4.12 -9.22 -12.99
C ASN A 158 4.58 -10.56 -12.44
N THR A 159 3.93 -11.10 -11.41
CA THR A 159 4.32 -12.41 -10.87
C THR A 159 3.53 -13.55 -11.48
N GLY A 160 2.29 -13.31 -11.89
CA GLY A 160 1.51 -14.19 -12.75
C GLY A 160 0.63 -15.13 -11.93
N SER A 161 0.63 -16.44 -12.13
CA SER A 161 -0.27 -17.32 -11.38
C SER A 161 0.46 -18.12 -10.31
N GLY A 162 -0.05 -18.12 -9.09
CA GLY A 162 0.51 -18.84 -7.94
C GLY A 162 0.51 -17.95 -6.71
N ASP A 163 0.91 -18.48 -5.56
CA ASP A 163 0.98 -17.68 -4.33
C ASP A 163 2.31 -16.92 -4.31
N ASP A 164 2.31 -15.71 -4.83
CA ASP A 164 3.53 -14.94 -5.08
C ASP A 164 3.88 -13.98 -3.93
N THR A 165 5.14 -13.59 -3.86
CA THR A 165 5.63 -12.69 -2.81
C THR A 165 6.57 -11.61 -3.34
N ILE A 166 6.22 -10.35 -3.11
CA ILE A 166 7.05 -9.18 -3.42
C ILE A 166 7.46 -8.49 -2.12
N ILE A 167 8.77 -8.46 -1.82
CA ILE A 167 9.30 -7.88 -0.59
C ILE A 167 10.31 -6.79 -0.88
N GLY A 168 10.00 -5.56 -0.48
CA GLY A 168 10.94 -4.44 -0.50
C GLY A 168 11.33 -4.01 0.91
N THR A 169 12.63 -3.98 1.22
CA THR A 169 13.16 -3.48 2.48
C THR A 169 14.20 -2.38 2.25
N GLY A 170 13.86 -1.15 2.66
CA GLY A 170 14.77 0.00 2.68
C GLY A 170 15.62 0.06 3.95
N PRO A 171 16.69 0.88 3.97
CA PRO A 171 17.53 1.08 5.15
C PRO A 171 16.80 1.88 6.24
N SER A 172 17.39 1.96 7.44
CA SER A 172 16.84 2.66 8.62
C SER A 172 16.81 4.19 8.54
N THR A 173 17.08 4.76 7.36
CA THR A 173 16.84 6.17 7.02
C THR A 173 16.31 6.28 5.58
N GLY A 174 15.78 5.17 5.06
CA GLY A 174 15.35 5.01 3.68
C GLY A 174 14.00 5.63 3.40
N LEU A 175 13.72 5.84 2.11
CA LEU A 175 12.48 6.47 1.68
C LEU A 175 11.29 5.51 1.79
N ALA A 176 11.47 4.28 1.30
CA ALA A 176 10.40 3.29 1.23
C ALA A 176 10.93 1.85 1.24
N GLY A 177 10.11 0.89 1.65
CA GLY A 177 10.33 -0.51 1.31
C GLY A 177 10.10 -0.76 -0.17
N ILE A 178 8.91 -0.38 -0.65
CA ILE A 178 8.51 -0.44 -2.06
C ILE A 178 8.08 0.95 -2.53
N LEU A 179 8.63 1.41 -3.65
CA LEU A 179 8.17 2.57 -4.39
C LEU A 179 7.63 2.10 -5.74
N ASN A 180 6.32 2.22 -5.94
CA ASN A 180 5.65 1.88 -7.19
C ASN A 180 5.14 3.14 -7.88
N GLU A 181 5.71 3.47 -9.03
CA GLU A 181 5.24 4.50 -9.97
C GLU A 181 4.76 3.88 -11.29
N GLY A 182 4.98 2.57 -11.48
CA GLY A 182 4.52 1.78 -12.62
C GLY A 182 3.35 0.85 -12.27
N ILE A 183 3.43 -0.39 -12.74
CA ILE A 183 2.43 -1.43 -12.49
C ILE A 183 3.08 -2.58 -11.71
N ILE A 184 2.45 -2.99 -10.61
CA ILE A 184 2.68 -4.27 -9.94
C ILE A 184 1.40 -5.08 -10.11
N ASN A 185 1.51 -6.29 -10.65
CA ASN A 185 0.38 -7.17 -10.94
C ASN A 185 0.69 -8.60 -10.47
N ASN A 186 0.00 -9.10 -9.45
CA ASN A 186 0.18 -10.46 -8.99
C ASN A 186 -0.79 -11.47 -9.62
N ASP A 187 -1.70 -11.01 -10.49
CA ASP A 187 -2.59 -11.83 -11.33
C ASP A 187 -3.51 -12.81 -10.55
N GLY A 188 -3.05 -13.95 -10.03
CA GLY A 188 -3.92 -14.72 -9.14
C GLY A 188 -3.26 -15.88 -8.41
N GLY A 189 -3.79 -16.15 -7.22
CA GLY A 189 -3.17 -16.91 -6.13
C GLY A 189 -3.29 -16.07 -4.86
N ASN A 190 -2.85 -16.58 -3.72
CA ASN A 190 -2.87 -15.82 -2.47
C ASN A 190 -1.56 -15.03 -2.34
N ASP A 191 -1.55 -13.81 -2.85
CA ASP A 191 -0.34 -13.03 -3.06
C ASP A 191 0.02 -12.16 -1.86
N SER A 192 1.30 -11.84 -1.74
CA SER A 192 1.81 -10.98 -0.67
C SER A 192 2.73 -9.87 -1.17
N ILE A 193 2.38 -8.62 -0.89
CA ILE A 193 3.23 -7.44 -1.13
C ILE A 193 3.63 -6.82 0.21
N ILE A 194 4.91 -6.85 0.52
CA ILE A 194 5.45 -6.40 1.81
C ILE A 194 6.49 -5.31 1.61
N GLY A 195 6.19 -4.10 2.09
CA GLY A 195 7.12 -2.97 2.10
C GLY A 195 7.54 -2.61 3.52
N ASN A 196 8.84 -2.68 3.81
CA ASN A 196 9.44 -2.22 5.05
C ASN A 196 10.39 -1.06 4.78
N GLY A 197 10.08 0.13 5.28
CA GLY A 197 10.98 1.28 5.17
C GLY A 197 11.07 2.07 6.46
N ASP A 198 12.00 3.03 6.48
CA ASP A 198 12.08 3.99 7.56
C ASP A 198 10.90 4.97 7.45
N LEU A 199 10.88 5.77 6.39
CA LEU A 199 9.80 6.76 6.21
C LEU A 199 8.49 6.12 5.72
N ASN A 200 8.52 5.21 4.75
CA ASN A 200 7.30 4.57 4.24
C ASN A 200 7.46 3.05 4.10
N GLY A 201 6.42 2.28 4.37
CA GLY A 201 6.41 0.87 4.01
C GLY A 201 6.29 0.69 2.50
N ILE A 202 5.12 1.08 1.97
CA ILE A 202 4.78 1.06 0.56
C ILE A 202 4.37 2.45 0.11
N VAL A 203 4.97 2.95 -0.96
CA VAL A 203 4.53 4.16 -1.66
C VAL A 203 3.99 3.74 -3.02
N ASN A 204 2.68 3.89 -3.20
CA ASN A 204 2.02 3.66 -4.48
C ASN A 204 1.61 4.98 -5.13
N ARG A 205 2.07 5.15 -6.37
CA ARG A 205 1.79 6.27 -7.29
C ARG A 205 1.36 5.80 -8.66
N GLY A 206 1.38 4.49 -8.88
CA GLY A 206 0.91 3.82 -10.08
C GLY A 206 -0.24 2.88 -9.75
N ILE A 207 -0.13 1.63 -10.19
CA ILE A 207 -1.14 0.60 -9.98
C ILE A 207 -0.50 -0.57 -9.22
N ILE A 208 -1.17 -1.01 -8.15
CA ILE A 208 -0.98 -2.31 -7.53
C ILE A 208 -2.28 -3.08 -7.74
N ASN A 209 -2.18 -4.27 -8.34
CA ASN A 209 -3.29 -5.19 -8.57
C ASN A 209 -2.89 -6.59 -8.10
N THR A 210 -3.50 -7.14 -7.06
CA THR A 210 -3.13 -8.49 -6.59
C THR A 210 -3.92 -9.57 -7.33
N GLY A 211 -5.22 -9.38 -7.56
CA GLY A 211 -5.97 -10.11 -8.58
C GLY A 211 -7.05 -11.01 -8.01
N ASN A 212 -6.97 -12.34 -8.17
CA ASN A 212 -7.88 -13.24 -7.48
C ASN A 212 -7.12 -14.08 -6.46
N GLY A 213 -7.69 -14.27 -5.28
CA GLY A 213 -7.12 -15.03 -4.17
C GLY A 213 -7.25 -14.24 -2.88
N ASP A 214 -6.96 -14.85 -1.74
CA ASP A 214 -6.93 -14.14 -0.45
C ASP A 214 -5.59 -13.41 -0.33
N ASP A 215 -5.53 -12.16 -0.81
CA ASP A 215 -4.30 -11.40 -0.98
C ASP A 215 -3.92 -10.55 0.24
N SER A 216 -2.64 -10.19 0.36
CA SER A 216 -2.15 -9.33 1.42
C SER A 216 -1.20 -8.23 0.95
N ILE A 217 -1.50 -7.00 1.36
CA ILE A 217 -0.62 -5.84 1.20
C ILE A 217 -0.25 -5.31 2.59
N THR A 218 1.03 -5.39 2.95
CA THR A 218 1.54 -4.94 4.25
C THR A 218 2.63 -3.89 4.09
N GLY A 219 2.37 -2.69 4.60
CA GLY A 219 3.34 -1.59 4.64
C GLY A 219 3.72 -1.22 6.06
N ASN A 220 5.02 -1.27 6.38
CA ASN A 220 5.58 -0.90 7.68
C ASN A 220 6.58 0.26 7.54
N ALA A 221 6.27 1.39 8.15
CA ALA A 221 7.21 2.48 8.42
C ALA A 221 7.74 2.37 9.85
N THR A 222 9.02 2.66 10.04
CA THR A 222 9.70 2.56 11.36
C THR A 222 10.14 3.89 11.93
N SER A 223 10.19 4.94 11.11
CA SER A 223 10.54 6.30 11.54
C SER A 223 9.31 7.02 12.08
N SER A 224 9.43 7.53 13.30
CA SER A 224 8.52 8.49 13.92
C SER A 224 9.09 9.93 13.87
N ILE A 225 10.00 10.21 12.93
CA ILE A 225 10.56 11.55 12.75
C ILE A 225 9.51 12.47 12.13
N SER A 226 9.63 13.77 12.38
CA SER A 226 8.66 14.87 12.22
C SER A 226 7.83 14.98 10.92
N ASP A 227 8.09 14.15 9.92
CA ASP A 227 7.48 14.21 8.60
C ASP A 227 6.37 13.14 8.39
N GLY A 228 6.04 12.34 9.42
CA GLY A 228 4.85 11.50 9.46
C GLY A 228 4.94 10.26 8.57
N GLY A 229 5.78 9.30 8.96
CA GLY A 229 6.01 8.09 8.17
C GLY A 229 4.73 7.28 7.94
N SER A 230 4.53 6.75 6.73
CA SER A 230 3.29 6.05 6.36
C SER A 230 3.50 4.56 6.12
N GLY A 231 2.67 3.71 6.72
CA GLY A 231 2.70 2.27 6.43
C GLY A 231 2.43 2.00 4.96
N VAL A 232 1.22 2.34 4.51
CA VAL A 232 0.83 2.33 3.10
C VAL A 232 0.45 3.75 2.68
N LEU A 233 1.26 4.34 1.81
CA LEU A 233 1.00 5.63 1.19
C LEU A 233 0.48 5.42 -0.24
N ASN A 234 -0.82 5.53 -0.44
CA ASN A 234 -1.45 5.58 -1.75
C ASN A 234 -1.60 7.05 -2.19
N SER A 235 -0.62 7.50 -2.97
CA SER A 235 -0.42 8.87 -3.38
C SER A 235 -0.78 8.98 -4.85
N PHE A 236 -1.99 9.45 -5.18
CA PHE A 236 -2.52 9.51 -6.56
C PHE A 236 -2.46 8.18 -7.37
N GLY A 237 -2.34 7.04 -6.69
CA GLY A 237 -2.34 5.70 -7.28
C GLY A 237 -3.64 4.92 -7.06
N THR A 238 -3.66 3.71 -7.60
CA THR A 238 -4.70 2.71 -7.38
C THR A 238 -4.12 1.47 -6.72
N ILE A 239 -4.77 1.00 -5.66
CA ILE A 239 -4.58 -0.33 -5.10
C ILE A 239 -5.89 -1.08 -5.34
N ASN A 240 -5.82 -2.22 -6.03
CA ASN A 240 -6.93 -3.13 -6.26
C ASN A 240 -6.53 -4.52 -5.77
N THR A 241 -7.28 -5.13 -4.85
CA THR A 241 -6.97 -6.50 -4.41
C THR A 241 -7.78 -7.55 -5.14
N GLY A 242 -9.02 -7.23 -5.52
CA GLY A 242 -9.76 -7.93 -6.56
C GLY A 242 -10.81 -8.89 -6.01
N ALA A 243 -10.61 -10.20 -6.09
CA ALA A 243 -11.60 -11.14 -5.55
C ALA A 243 -10.95 -12.16 -4.63
N GLY A 244 -11.48 -12.30 -3.42
CA GLY A 244 -10.95 -13.11 -2.32
C GLY A 244 -11.10 -12.33 -1.02
N ASN A 245 -10.71 -12.91 0.11
CA ASN A 245 -10.76 -12.22 1.40
C ASN A 245 -9.42 -11.51 1.61
N ASP A 246 -9.35 -10.29 1.11
CA ASP A 246 -8.10 -9.56 1.01
C ASP A 246 -7.77 -8.78 2.28
N THR A 247 -6.49 -8.48 2.48
CA THR A 247 -6.02 -7.75 3.66
C THR A 247 -5.01 -6.66 3.31
N ILE A 248 -5.33 -5.41 3.67
CA ILE A 248 -4.42 -4.27 3.58
C ILE A 248 -4.07 -3.78 4.98
N ILE A 249 -2.79 -3.85 5.36
CA ILE A 249 -2.30 -3.40 6.65
C ILE A 249 -1.24 -2.32 6.45
N GLY A 250 -1.46 -1.16 7.07
CA GLY A 250 -0.49 -0.08 7.14
C GLY A 250 -0.13 0.25 8.59
N THR A 251 1.17 0.22 8.92
CA THR A 251 1.71 0.63 10.22
C THR A 251 2.73 1.75 10.04
N GLY A 252 2.53 2.88 10.72
CA GLY A 252 3.44 4.05 10.69
C GLY A 252 2.97 5.13 11.67
N ASP A 253 3.42 6.37 11.50
CA ASP A 253 2.77 7.53 12.15
C ASP A 253 1.37 7.73 11.55
N ILE A 254 1.25 7.50 10.24
CA ILE A 254 -0.02 7.28 9.56
C ILE A 254 -0.03 5.82 9.11
N GLY A 255 -1.04 5.05 9.53
CA GLY A 255 -1.14 3.65 9.12
C GLY A 255 -1.34 3.54 7.60
N ILE A 256 -2.49 4.04 7.12
CA ILE A 256 -2.83 4.10 5.70
C ILE A 256 -3.11 5.55 5.32
N TYR A 257 -2.39 6.05 4.32
CA TYR A 257 -2.52 7.41 3.80
C TYR A 257 -2.99 7.36 2.34
N ASN A 258 -4.28 7.64 2.12
CA ASN A 258 -4.93 7.68 0.80
C ASN A 258 -5.23 9.14 0.39
N THR A 259 -4.34 9.74 -0.41
CA THR A 259 -4.52 11.13 -0.85
C THR A 259 -3.91 11.43 -2.21
N PRO A 260 -4.61 12.16 -3.10
CA PRO A 260 -3.98 12.71 -4.28
C PRO A 260 -3.10 13.91 -3.88
N PHE A 261 -1.90 14.02 -4.44
CA PHE A 261 -1.01 15.19 -4.24
C PHE A 261 -0.93 16.09 -5.47
N LEU A 262 -1.58 15.70 -6.56
CA LEU A 262 -1.60 16.41 -7.83
C LEU A 262 -3.03 16.87 -8.15
N SER A 263 -3.16 17.97 -8.88
CA SER A 263 -4.47 18.43 -9.35
C SER A 263 -5.00 17.51 -10.44
N SER A 264 -6.29 17.19 -10.37
CA SER A 264 -7.00 16.27 -11.28
C SER A 264 -6.51 14.81 -11.16
N SER A 265 -6.27 14.35 -9.93
CA SER A 265 -5.83 12.98 -9.64
C SER A 265 -6.69 12.36 -8.55
N ASN A 266 -6.81 11.04 -8.59
CA ASN A 266 -7.55 10.26 -7.60
C ASN A 266 -6.61 9.34 -6.84
N SER A 267 -6.96 9.01 -5.61
CA SER A 267 -6.33 7.94 -4.84
C SER A 267 -7.40 6.94 -4.45
N ILE A 268 -7.23 5.72 -4.94
CA ILE A 268 -8.24 4.67 -4.83
C ILE A 268 -7.62 3.46 -4.17
N ILE A 269 -8.29 2.98 -3.14
CA ILE A 269 -8.12 1.64 -2.59
C ILE A 269 -9.45 0.92 -2.82
N ASP A 270 -9.41 -0.20 -3.52
CA ASP A 270 -10.58 -1.02 -3.88
C ASP A 270 -10.26 -2.47 -3.52
N THR A 271 -10.96 -3.09 -2.59
CA THR A 271 -10.67 -4.49 -2.22
C THR A 271 -11.49 -5.50 -3.01
N GLY A 272 -12.68 -5.11 -3.46
CA GLY A 272 -13.41 -5.79 -4.51
C GLY A 272 -14.46 -6.76 -3.97
N ALA A 273 -14.27 -8.08 -4.10
CA ALA A 273 -15.28 -9.05 -3.68
C ALA A 273 -14.70 -10.12 -2.77
N GLY A 274 -15.30 -10.29 -1.60
CA GLY A 274 -14.89 -11.20 -0.53
C GLY A 274 -15.00 -10.49 0.80
N ASN A 275 -14.63 -11.13 1.91
CA ASN A 275 -14.69 -10.47 3.22
C ASN A 275 -13.35 -9.80 3.48
N ASP A 276 -13.25 -8.54 3.09
CA ASP A 276 -11.98 -7.82 3.04
C ASP A 276 -11.67 -7.11 4.35
N THR A 277 -10.39 -6.84 4.59
CA THR A 277 -9.93 -6.18 5.81
C THR A 277 -8.90 -5.09 5.52
N ILE A 278 -9.20 -3.87 5.95
CA ILE A 278 -8.29 -2.72 5.87
C ILE A 278 -7.97 -2.25 7.29
N ILE A 279 -6.69 -2.24 7.67
CA ILE A 279 -6.24 -1.83 9.01
C ILE A 279 -5.13 -0.79 8.88
N GLY A 280 -5.40 0.42 9.37
CA GLY A 280 -4.39 1.43 9.58
C GLY A 280 -4.04 1.58 11.06
N THR A 281 -2.76 1.48 11.41
CA THR A 281 -2.25 1.68 12.78
C THR A 281 -1.20 2.79 12.82
N GLY A 282 -1.39 3.76 13.73
CA GLY A 282 -0.44 4.86 13.91
C GLY A 282 -0.90 5.92 14.90
N ASP A 283 -0.38 7.14 14.78
CA ASP A 283 -1.00 8.31 15.42
C ASP A 283 -2.32 8.66 14.74
N ILE A 284 -2.33 8.55 13.41
CA ILE A 284 -3.54 8.46 12.61
C ILE A 284 -3.63 7.03 12.05
N GLY A 285 -4.73 6.33 12.30
CA GLY A 285 -4.93 4.99 11.75
C GLY A 285 -5.07 5.03 10.23
N ILE A 286 -6.19 5.58 9.76
CA ILE A 286 -6.48 5.76 8.33
C ILE A 286 -6.67 7.25 8.04
N TYR A 287 -6.00 7.75 7.01
CA TYR A 287 -6.10 9.13 6.53
C TYR A 287 -6.55 9.16 5.07
N ASN A 288 -7.83 9.44 4.85
CA ASN A 288 -8.50 9.45 3.56
C ASN A 288 -8.98 10.87 3.22
N THR A 289 -8.21 11.63 2.43
CA THR A 289 -8.58 13.01 2.08
C THR A 289 -8.25 13.37 0.63
N PRO A 290 -9.15 14.04 -0.09
CA PRO A 290 -8.80 14.67 -1.36
C PRO A 290 -7.79 15.82 -1.16
N TYR A 291 -7.04 16.17 -2.20
CA TYR A 291 -6.11 17.29 -2.18
C TYR A 291 -6.85 18.64 -2.06
N ASN A 292 -6.46 19.45 -1.08
CA ASN A 292 -7.18 20.67 -0.68
C ASN A 292 -6.81 21.94 -1.50
N PHE A 293 -6.69 21.83 -2.82
CA PHE A 293 -6.47 23.01 -3.68
C PHE A 293 -7.60 23.17 -4.70
N SER A 294 -8.69 23.83 -4.30
CA SER A 294 -9.62 24.58 -5.17
C SER A 294 -10.31 23.85 -6.34
N ASN A 295 -10.01 22.58 -6.61
CA ASN A 295 -10.46 21.86 -7.79
C ASN A 295 -11.29 20.64 -7.38
N SER A 296 -12.55 20.61 -7.83
CA SER A 296 -13.56 19.59 -7.51
C SER A 296 -13.34 18.24 -8.22
N SER A 297 -12.15 17.99 -8.78
CA SER A 297 -11.87 16.80 -9.59
C SER A 297 -11.07 15.74 -8.87
N ASN A 298 -10.60 16.00 -7.65
CA ASN A 298 -9.79 15.05 -6.89
C ASN A 298 -10.67 14.24 -5.93
N SER A 299 -10.50 12.92 -5.96
CA SER A 299 -11.20 12.01 -5.06
C SER A 299 -10.20 11.15 -4.29
N SER A 300 -10.46 10.97 -3.00
CA SER A 300 -9.87 9.89 -2.21
C SER A 300 -10.98 8.91 -1.86
N ILE A 301 -10.83 7.68 -2.31
CA ILE A 301 -11.85 6.63 -2.19
C ILE A 301 -11.21 5.40 -1.56
N ILE A 302 -11.88 4.88 -0.54
CA ILE A 302 -11.70 3.52 -0.04
C ILE A 302 -13.02 2.80 -0.33
N ASN A 303 -12.98 1.73 -1.10
CA ASN A 303 -14.12 0.90 -1.45
C ASN A 303 -13.81 -0.54 -1.04
N THR A 304 -14.65 -1.18 -0.22
CA THR A 304 -14.41 -2.59 0.13
C THR A 304 -15.21 -3.55 -0.75
N GLY A 305 -16.41 -3.16 -1.15
CA GLY A 305 -17.09 -3.77 -2.29
C GLY A 305 -18.16 -4.77 -1.86
N ALA A 306 -17.97 -6.07 -2.10
CA ALA A 306 -19.00 -7.07 -1.80
C ALA A 306 -18.49 -8.16 -0.86
N GLY A 307 -19.07 -8.25 0.33
CA GLY A 307 -18.78 -9.24 1.36
C GLY A 307 -18.97 -8.63 2.73
N ASN A 308 -18.59 -9.33 3.80
CA ASN A 308 -18.64 -8.76 5.15
C ASN A 308 -17.29 -8.12 5.46
N ASP A 309 -17.15 -6.86 5.09
CA ASP A 309 -15.87 -6.17 5.09
C ASP A 309 -15.58 -5.50 6.43
N THR A 310 -14.31 -5.17 6.65
CA THR A 310 -13.86 -4.54 7.88
C THR A 310 -12.83 -3.45 7.63
N VAL A 311 -13.14 -2.23 8.06
CA VAL A 311 -12.23 -1.07 8.01
C VAL A 311 -11.91 -0.62 9.44
N ILE A 312 -10.65 -0.72 9.85
CA ILE A 312 -10.21 -0.40 11.21
C ILE A 312 -9.16 0.72 11.19
N GLY A 313 -9.49 1.84 11.81
CA GLY A 313 -8.54 2.91 12.13
C GLY A 313 -8.08 2.82 13.59
N ASN A 314 -6.89 2.27 13.80
CA ASN A 314 -6.28 2.13 15.12
C ASN A 314 -5.27 3.27 15.39
N GLY A 315 -5.81 4.48 15.58
CA GLY A 315 -5.00 5.69 15.80
C GLY A 315 -4.88 6.10 17.26
N SER A 316 -3.69 6.52 17.68
CA SER A 316 -3.46 7.08 19.02
C SER A 316 -4.17 8.43 19.21
N SER A 317 -4.24 9.23 18.12
CA SER A 317 -4.83 10.56 18.09
C SER A 317 -6.11 10.61 17.27
N VAL A 318 -6.14 9.93 16.12
CA VAL A 318 -7.32 9.84 15.24
C VAL A 318 -7.39 8.44 14.65
N GLY A 319 -8.49 7.72 14.90
CA GLY A 319 -8.69 6.39 14.32
C GLY A 319 -8.82 6.48 12.80
N ILE A 320 -9.87 7.16 12.35
CA ILE A 320 -10.14 7.37 10.92
C ILE A 320 -10.34 8.87 10.68
N TYR A 321 -9.41 9.45 9.93
CA TYR A 321 -9.54 10.79 9.36
C TYR A 321 -10.14 10.66 7.95
N ASN A 322 -11.37 11.12 7.75
CA ASN A 322 -12.06 11.00 6.47
C ASN A 322 -12.64 12.34 6.00
N ASP A 323 -12.02 12.89 4.95
CA ASP A 323 -12.55 14.00 4.13
C ASP A 323 -12.89 13.51 2.71
N GLY A 324 -12.65 12.23 2.40
CA GLY A 324 -12.98 11.55 1.15
C GLY A 324 -14.25 10.69 1.25
N ILE A 325 -14.25 9.57 0.52
CA ILE A 325 -15.33 8.57 0.56
C ILE A 325 -14.75 7.27 1.12
N ILE A 326 -15.46 6.70 2.08
CA ILE A 326 -15.33 5.28 2.47
C ILE A 326 -16.68 4.65 2.12
N ASN A 327 -16.67 3.62 1.29
CA ASN A 327 -17.85 2.88 0.86
C ASN A 327 -17.63 1.40 1.15
N THR A 328 -18.46 0.78 1.99
CA THR A 328 -18.26 -0.64 2.31
C THR A 328 -19.03 -1.58 1.38
N GLY A 329 -20.20 -1.16 0.89
CA GLY A 329 -20.79 -1.70 -0.33
C GLY A 329 -21.94 -2.66 -0.05
N THR A 330 -21.77 -3.97 -0.20
CA THR A 330 -22.83 -4.94 0.13
C THR A 330 -22.33 -6.03 1.06
N GLY A 331 -23.14 -6.42 2.04
CA GLY A 331 -22.80 -7.42 3.05
C GLY A 331 -22.82 -6.79 4.45
N ASN A 332 -22.51 -7.54 5.50
CA ASN A 332 -22.57 -6.99 6.86
C ASN A 332 -21.20 -6.43 7.26
N ASP A 333 -21.00 -5.16 7.00
CA ASP A 333 -19.73 -4.48 7.10
C ASP A 333 -19.48 -3.92 8.50
N THR A 334 -18.21 -3.66 8.80
CA THR A 334 -17.80 -2.97 10.01
C THR A 334 -16.80 -1.86 9.73
N VAL A 335 -17.11 -0.65 10.18
CA VAL A 335 -16.16 0.47 10.22
C VAL A 335 -15.87 0.82 11.67
N ASP A 336 -14.62 0.62 12.10
CA ASP A 336 -14.20 0.76 13.50
C ASP A 336 -13.13 1.85 13.66
N ALA A 337 -13.50 2.93 14.34
CA ALA A 337 -12.61 3.98 14.81
C ALA A 337 -12.72 4.15 16.34
N LEU A 338 -12.98 3.08 17.10
CA LEU A 338 -13.09 3.17 18.57
C LEU A 338 -11.83 3.70 19.22
N ASN A 339 -10.65 3.34 18.69
CA ASN A 339 -9.41 3.95 19.11
C ASN A 339 -9.15 5.25 18.31
N GLY A 340 -8.91 6.35 19.01
CA GLY A 340 -8.69 7.67 18.41
C GLY A 340 -9.93 8.39 17.86
N GLY A 341 -11.02 7.68 17.53
CA GLY A 341 -12.26 8.29 17.05
C GLY A 341 -12.23 8.66 15.57
N PHE A 342 -13.35 9.24 15.10
CA PHE A 342 -13.45 9.82 13.76
C PHE A 342 -13.02 11.28 13.75
N SER A 343 -12.41 11.72 12.65
CA SER A 343 -12.11 13.13 12.42
C SER A 343 -12.33 13.48 10.95
N SER A 344 -12.64 14.75 10.72
CA SER A 344 -12.75 15.37 9.41
C SER A 344 -12.35 16.84 9.56
N PHE A 345 -11.86 17.50 8.51
CA PHE A 345 -11.52 18.91 8.61
C PHE A 345 -12.79 19.75 8.83
N ASN A 346 -12.93 20.30 10.03
CA ASN A 346 -13.84 21.40 10.29
C ASN A 346 -12.98 22.56 10.79
N PRO A 347 -12.51 23.48 9.92
CA PRO A 347 -11.54 24.48 10.34
C PRO A 347 -12.13 25.33 11.46
N PRO A 348 -11.44 25.49 12.61
CA PRO A 348 -11.66 26.66 13.44
C PRO A 348 -11.24 27.87 12.60
N ASP A 349 -12.22 28.67 12.20
CA ASP A 349 -12.13 30.02 11.61
C ASP A 349 -10.69 30.58 11.41
N LEU A 350 -9.99 30.11 10.37
CA LEU A 350 -8.79 30.76 9.84
C LEU A 350 -9.21 31.81 8.79
N GLY A 351 -10.02 32.79 9.20
CA GLY A 351 -10.08 34.11 8.58
C GLY A 351 -10.59 34.19 7.13
N GLY A 352 -11.29 33.18 6.60
CA GLY A 352 -12.20 33.36 5.46
C GLY A 352 -11.59 33.65 4.07
N VAL A 353 -10.35 33.25 3.76
CA VAL A 353 -9.72 33.59 2.46
C VAL A 353 -9.62 32.45 1.44
N LEU A 354 -10.00 31.20 1.76
CA LEU A 354 -10.00 30.12 0.77
C LEU A 354 -11.43 29.61 0.47
N PRO A 355 -11.75 29.30 -0.80
CA PRO A 355 -13.07 28.79 -1.17
C PRO A 355 -13.36 27.51 -0.38
N ARG A 356 -14.44 27.59 0.39
CA ARG A 356 -14.94 26.60 1.33
C ARG A 356 -15.43 25.39 0.55
N PHE A 357 -14.68 24.29 0.55
CA PHE A 357 -15.32 23.00 0.40
C PHE A 357 -15.85 22.61 1.77
N ASN A 358 -17.17 22.45 1.88
CA ASN A 358 -17.84 21.84 3.02
C ASN A 358 -17.54 20.32 3.03
N GLY A 359 -16.25 19.95 2.97
CA GLY A 359 -15.77 18.59 2.82
C GLY A 359 -15.93 17.82 4.12
N LEU A 360 -17.18 17.46 4.44
CA LEU A 360 -17.43 16.39 5.39
C LEU A 360 -17.31 15.11 4.59
N GLY A 361 -16.14 14.47 4.64
CA GLY A 361 -16.00 13.12 4.09
C GLY A 361 -17.14 12.24 4.59
N ILE A 362 -17.55 11.30 3.74
CA ILE A 362 -18.68 10.43 4.01
C ILE A 362 -18.23 8.98 4.15
N VAL A 363 -18.82 8.30 5.12
CA VAL A 363 -18.82 6.85 5.22
C VAL A 363 -20.21 6.39 4.80
N LEU A 364 -20.24 5.55 3.77
CA LEU A 364 -21.42 4.85 3.26
C LEU A 364 -21.26 3.38 3.67
N LEU A 365 -22.20 2.85 4.45
CA LEU A 365 -22.15 1.45 4.87
C LEU A 365 -22.72 0.53 3.77
N GLY A 366 -23.88 0.89 3.22
CA GLY A 366 -24.37 0.27 1.98
C GLY A 366 -25.52 -0.68 2.24
N ASP A 367 -25.57 -1.80 1.51
CA ASP A 367 -26.61 -2.81 1.70
C ASP A 367 -26.15 -3.85 2.73
N GLY A 368 -26.76 -3.88 3.92
CA GLY A 368 -26.45 -4.89 4.93
C GLY A 368 -26.92 -4.57 6.35
N ASP A 369 -26.70 -5.50 7.28
CA ASP A 369 -26.85 -5.20 8.71
C ASP A 369 -25.49 -4.68 9.23
N ASP A 370 -25.15 -3.41 8.95
CA ASP A 370 -23.80 -2.88 9.14
C ASP A 370 -23.53 -2.35 10.56
N VAL A 371 -22.25 -2.21 10.90
CA VAL A 371 -21.80 -1.72 12.20
C VAL A 371 -20.78 -0.60 12.07
N LEU A 372 -21.15 0.60 12.53
CA LEU A 372 -20.23 1.71 12.72
C LEU A 372 -19.83 1.81 14.21
N LYS A 373 -18.53 1.76 14.51
CA LYS A 373 -18.00 1.87 15.88
C LYS A 373 -17.11 3.10 16.04
N GLY A 374 -17.35 3.86 17.09
CA GLY A 374 -16.58 5.06 17.42
C GLY A 374 -17.41 6.33 17.43
N PHE A 375 -16.78 7.45 17.76
CA PHE A 375 -17.40 8.76 17.77
C PHE A 375 -16.41 9.82 17.29
N GLY A 376 -16.91 10.87 16.67
CA GLY A 376 -16.08 11.93 16.11
C GLY A 376 -16.81 12.78 15.09
N THR A 377 -16.09 13.65 14.39
CA THR A 377 -16.67 14.44 13.31
C THR A 377 -16.73 13.64 12.01
N GLY A 378 -17.76 13.87 11.20
CA GLY A 378 -17.93 13.23 9.90
C GLY A 378 -19.41 13.05 9.53
N ARG A 379 -19.65 12.50 8.35
CA ARG A 379 -20.99 12.07 7.89
C ARG A 379 -21.00 10.56 7.72
N PHE A 380 -22.03 9.94 8.26
CA PHE A 380 -22.19 8.49 8.26
C PHE A 380 -23.62 8.16 7.82
N ASP A 381 -23.75 7.46 6.71
CA ASP A 381 -25.03 6.99 6.19
C ASP A 381 -25.01 5.47 6.24
N GLY A 382 -25.93 4.88 7.00
CA GLY A 382 -26.13 3.43 6.97
C GLY A 382 -26.72 2.93 5.65
N GLU A 383 -27.33 3.83 4.87
CA GLU A 383 -28.04 3.52 3.62
C GLU A 383 -29.31 2.69 3.82
N ASP A 384 -29.34 1.42 3.40
CA ASP A 384 -30.51 0.54 3.46
C ASP A 384 -30.32 -0.53 4.57
N ASP A 385 -31.33 -1.35 4.84
CA ASP A 385 -31.28 -2.44 5.85
C ASP A 385 -31.20 -2.00 7.34
N LYS A 386 -30.36 -2.63 8.19
CA LYS A 386 -30.41 -2.44 9.66
C LYS A 386 -29.06 -2.15 10.26
N ASP A 387 -28.76 -0.87 10.34
CA ASP A 387 -27.44 -0.43 10.77
C ASP A 387 -27.38 -0.15 12.26
N THR A 388 -26.21 -0.42 12.83
CA THR A 388 -25.94 -0.24 14.25
C THR A 388 -24.81 0.76 14.47
N LEU A 389 -25.13 1.85 15.17
CA LEU A 389 -24.15 2.81 15.68
C LEU A 389 -23.70 2.42 17.10
N LEU A 390 -22.43 2.05 17.27
CA LEU A 390 -21.85 1.70 18.56
C LEU A 390 -20.87 2.76 19.05
N LEU A 391 -21.22 3.41 20.15
CA LEU A 391 -20.45 4.52 20.71
C LEU A 391 -19.55 4.04 21.86
N GLY A 392 -18.45 4.77 22.07
CA GLY A 392 -17.65 4.66 23.29
C GLY A 392 -18.42 5.16 24.52
N THR A 393 -17.84 4.99 25.71
CA THR A 393 -18.47 5.47 26.95
C THR A 393 -18.61 6.99 26.94
N GLY A 394 -19.80 7.51 27.24
CA GLY A 394 -20.03 8.95 27.18
C GLY A 394 -21.49 9.36 27.32
N GLN A 395 -21.71 10.68 27.30
CA GLN A 395 -23.04 11.27 27.23
C GLN A 395 -23.23 11.93 25.88
N TYR A 396 -24.28 11.51 25.18
CA TYR A 396 -24.55 11.93 23.81
C TYR A 396 -25.96 12.52 23.71
N THR A 397 -26.13 13.59 22.94
CA THR A 397 -27.45 14.17 22.65
C THR A 397 -27.76 14.02 21.17
N VAL A 398 -28.91 13.45 20.83
CA VAL A 398 -29.37 13.31 19.45
C VAL A 398 -30.35 14.44 19.13
N SER A 399 -30.15 15.13 18.00
CA SER A 399 -31.04 16.20 17.57
C SER A 399 -32.49 15.70 17.38
N GLY A 400 -33.47 16.56 17.64
CA GLY A 400 -34.90 16.23 17.46
C GLY A 400 -35.38 16.33 16.00
N ILE A 401 -34.56 16.92 15.13
CA ILE A 401 -34.82 17.12 13.70
C ILE A 401 -33.54 16.86 12.92
N THR A 402 -33.68 16.51 11.65
CA THR A 402 -32.57 16.38 10.72
C THR A 402 -32.13 17.76 10.19
N ASN A 403 -30.91 17.82 9.66
CA ASN A 403 -30.47 18.94 8.83
C ASN A 403 -31.12 18.86 7.42
N ALA A 404 -30.72 19.77 6.52
CA ALA A 404 -31.25 19.84 5.16
C ALA A 404 -30.96 18.60 4.30
N ASP A 405 -29.90 17.86 4.64
CA ASP A 405 -29.47 16.65 3.94
C ASP A 405 -30.03 15.37 4.58
N GLY A 406 -30.89 15.49 5.59
CA GLY A 406 -31.53 14.35 6.26
C GLY A 406 -30.72 13.73 7.40
N PHE A 407 -29.61 14.32 7.84
CA PHE A 407 -28.80 13.79 8.93
C PHE A 407 -29.26 14.31 10.29
N TYR A 408 -29.31 13.42 11.29
CA TYR A 408 -29.36 13.79 12.70
C TYR A 408 -27.96 14.19 13.19
N THR A 409 -27.91 15.07 14.18
CA THR A 409 -26.67 15.41 14.88
C THR A 409 -26.62 14.63 16.18
N VAL A 410 -25.59 13.80 16.35
CA VAL A 410 -25.20 13.21 17.63
C VAL A 410 -24.07 14.05 18.20
N ASN A 411 -24.35 14.77 19.28
CA ASN A 411 -23.42 15.69 19.92
C ASN A 411 -22.86 15.11 21.22
N ASN A 412 -21.56 15.26 21.43
CA ASN A 412 -20.89 15.07 22.72
C ASN A 412 -20.08 16.33 23.04
N GLY A 413 -20.73 17.29 23.71
CA GLY A 413 -20.11 18.56 24.08
C GLY A 413 -19.84 19.44 22.86
N THR A 414 -18.58 19.50 22.43
CA THR A 414 -18.12 20.35 21.31
C THR A 414 -18.01 19.62 19.99
N THR A 415 -18.22 18.30 19.98
CA THR A 415 -18.03 17.46 18.80
C THR A 415 -19.39 17.00 18.27
N ASP A 416 -19.61 17.20 16.97
CA ASP A 416 -20.82 16.82 16.25
C ASP A 416 -20.51 15.70 15.26
N MET A 417 -21.28 14.62 15.36
CA MET A 417 -21.33 13.51 14.40
C MET A 417 -22.65 13.60 13.63
N PHE A 418 -22.59 13.52 12.31
CA PHE A 418 -23.80 13.53 11.48
C PHE A 418 -24.13 12.11 11.03
N VAL A 419 -25.30 11.61 11.43
CA VAL A 419 -25.73 10.24 11.13
C VAL A 419 -27.08 10.22 10.42
N LYS A 420 -27.26 9.30 9.49
CA LYS A 420 -28.50 9.06 8.75
C LYS A 420 -28.66 7.55 8.52
N ASN A 421 -29.93 7.09 8.46
CA ASN A 421 -30.29 5.69 8.26
C ASN A 421 -29.58 4.76 9.24
N PHE A 422 -29.89 4.89 10.53
CA PHE A 422 -29.44 3.93 11.54
C PHE A 422 -30.66 3.43 12.32
N GLU A 423 -30.81 2.11 12.44
CA GLU A 423 -31.92 1.46 13.12
C GLU A 423 -31.63 1.31 14.61
N PHE A 424 -30.36 1.09 14.96
CA PHE A 424 -29.89 0.81 16.30
C PHE A 424 -28.74 1.72 16.75
N ILE A 425 -28.70 1.98 18.05
CA ILE A 425 -27.61 2.71 18.71
C ILE A 425 -27.32 2.08 20.08
N GLY A 426 -26.05 1.99 20.47
CA GLY A 426 -25.66 1.32 21.70
C GLY A 426 -24.23 1.56 22.15
N SER A 427 -23.80 0.79 23.15
CA SER A 427 -22.43 0.78 23.66
C SER A 427 -21.57 -0.19 22.89
N ALA A 428 -20.41 0.26 22.44
CA ALA A 428 -19.39 -0.64 21.87
C ALA A 428 -18.90 -1.70 22.88
N SER A 429 -19.04 -1.43 24.18
CA SER A 429 -18.71 -2.40 25.24
C SER A 429 -19.78 -3.47 25.49
N ASP A 430 -21.01 -3.22 25.03
CA ASP A 430 -22.12 -4.18 25.10
C ASP A 430 -23.02 -4.03 23.86
N PRO A 431 -22.56 -4.48 22.67
CA PRO A 431 -23.32 -4.33 21.43
C PRO A 431 -24.70 -5.01 21.47
N ALA A 432 -24.84 -6.07 22.26
CA ALA A 432 -26.10 -6.79 22.42
C ALA A 432 -27.20 -5.97 23.12
N ALA A 433 -26.82 -4.90 23.83
CA ALA A 433 -27.74 -3.98 24.47
C ALA A 433 -28.14 -2.78 23.58
N ALA A 434 -27.72 -2.77 22.30
CA ALA A 434 -28.16 -1.74 21.36
C ALA A 434 -29.70 -1.70 21.27
N PHE A 435 -30.23 -0.48 21.17
CA PHE A 435 -31.66 -0.23 21.16
C PHE A 435 -32.03 0.68 19.98
N SER A 436 -33.32 0.79 19.68
CA SER A 436 -33.77 1.53 18.50
C SER A 436 -33.32 2.99 18.51
N PHE A 437 -32.69 3.46 17.42
CA PHE A 437 -32.26 4.85 17.25
C PHE A 437 -33.42 5.84 17.43
N ASN A 438 -34.60 5.50 16.92
CA ASN A 438 -35.82 6.31 17.08
C ASN A 438 -36.20 6.59 18.54
N SER A 439 -35.75 5.75 19.48
CA SER A 439 -36.05 5.94 20.90
C SER A 439 -35.26 7.08 21.54
N VAL A 440 -34.17 7.55 20.92
CA VAL A 440 -33.28 8.60 21.45
C VAL A 440 -33.31 9.94 20.70
N ILE A 441 -34.06 10.04 19.59
CA ILE A 441 -34.25 11.31 18.88
C ILE A 441 -34.77 12.40 19.83
N GLY A 442 -34.06 13.54 19.87
CA GLY A 442 -34.37 14.67 20.74
C GLY A 442 -34.05 14.44 22.23
N LYS A 443 -33.28 13.40 22.56
CA LYS A 443 -32.92 13.03 23.94
C LYS A 443 -31.42 12.95 24.13
N THR A 444 -31.03 12.91 25.40
CA THR A 444 -29.69 12.57 25.85
C THR A 444 -29.64 11.10 26.25
N LEU A 445 -28.66 10.36 25.75
CA LEU A 445 -28.34 9.00 26.17
C LEU A 445 -26.99 8.96 26.89
N THR A 446 -26.81 7.95 27.74
CA THR A 446 -25.53 7.64 28.40
C THR A 446 -25.17 6.21 28.02
N VAL A 447 -23.95 6.04 27.55
CA VAL A 447 -23.40 4.82 26.96
C VAL A 447 -22.21 4.32 27.78
#